data_AF-A0A9E2WYV6-F1
#
_entry.id   AF-A0A9E2WYV6-F1
#
_cell.length_a   1.000
_cell.length_b   1.000
_cell.length_c   1.000
_cell.angle_alpha   90.00
_cell.angle_beta   90.00
_cell.angle_gamma   90.00
#
_symmetry.space_group_name_H-M   'P 1'
#
loop_
_entity.id
_entity.type
_entity.pdbx_description
1 polymer ?
#
loop_
_entity_poly.entity_id
_entity_poly.type
_entity_poly.pdbx_seq_one_letter_code
_entity_poly.pdbx_strand_id
1 'polypeptide(L)'
;MSQPFVADSLDIELTPLFDEDSLLEGYTAFIFTPICEEDKCYAVEIDFFWDAIGRYDHYDTIPGSPLTKLEHEPFTPGEYEKLHQILSESSSVLANYKKEDLVQDIEEEGVDGVSGATINEIKESVISGAVYSCYTLWHIVHGRVVDTIQALTYRSLTDQVVEKMVRKEDQQINYYLINNFSEGDFSEYLPHILFTIEKGQGYYAKNAIEKMPGSVLKDDRSQQFFTDHFESLNYFAQIALLKKLEPQSIGNELKTSLRKQLTERNSQKNDLIRVLIGIENN
;
A
#
# COMPACT_ATOMS: atom_id res chain seq x y z
N MET A 1 -12.05 22.22 29.71
CA MET A 1 -11.23 22.38 28.50
C MET A 1 -10.50 21.07 28.28
N SER A 2 -11.20 20.12 27.69
CA SER A 2 -10.68 18.80 27.35
C SER A 2 -10.10 18.93 25.95
N GLN A 3 -8.80 18.68 25.76
CA GLN A 3 -8.24 18.65 24.42
C GLN A 3 -8.90 17.52 23.61
N PRO A 4 -9.22 17.74 22.33
CA PRO A 4 -9.72 16.66 21.49
C PRO A 4 -8.66 15.55 21.42
N PHE A 5 -9.06 14.33 21.78
CA PHE A 5 -8.24 13.13 21.60
C PHE A 5 -8.11 12.91 20.09
N VAL A 6 -7.01 13.39 19.52
CA VAL A 6 -6.65 13.09 18.13
C VAL A 6 -6.02 11.70 18.14
N ALA A 7 -6.58 10.80 17.32
CA ALA A 7 -6.08 9.44 17.12
C ALA A 7 -4.59 9.39 16.69
N ASP A 8 -4.02 10.52 16.26
CA ASP A 8 -2.59 10.78 16.01
C ASP A 8 -1.66 10.60 17.21
N SER A 9 -2.14 10.08 18.35
CA SER A 9 -1.29 9.74 19.51
C SER A 9 -1.52 8.33 20.08
N LEU A 10 -2.40 7.54 19.47
CA LEU A 10 -2.59 6.15 19.87
C LEU A 10 -1.34 5.34 19.50
N ASP A 11 -0.61 4.88 20.51
CA ASP A 11 0.37 3.81 20.37
C ASP A 11 -0.41 2.50 20.28
N ILE A 12 -0.58 2.00 19.05
CA ILE A 12 -1.32 0.76 18.77
C ILE A 12 -0.37 -0.42 18.95
N GLU A 13 -0.70 -1.32 19.86
CA GLU A 13 0.03 -2.57 20.05
C GLU A 13 -0.41 -3.60 18.99
N LEU A 14 0.47 -3.87 18.04
CA LEU A 14 0.23 -4.80 16.93
C LEU A 14 0.66 -6.22 17.30
N THR A 15 -0.24 -7.18 17.06
CA THR A 15 0.05 -8.61 17.13
C THR A 15 0.19 -9.18 15.73
N PRO A 16 1.32 -9.81 15.37
CA PRO A 16 1.48 -10.45 14.06
C PRO A 16 0.60 -11.70 13.94
N LEU A 17 0.03 -11.90 12.76
CA LEU A 17 -0.74 -13.08 12.38
C LEU A 17 0.10 -13.95 11.45
N PHE A 18 0.07 -15.25 11.69
CA PHE A 18 0.82 -16.24 10.92
C PHE A 18 -0.13 -17.30 10.37
N ASP A 19 0.18 -17.81 9.18
CA ASP A 19 -0.55 -18.92 8.58
C ASP A 19 -0.14 -20.27 9.20
N GLU A 20 -0.68 -21.37 8.64
CA GLU A 20 -0.37 -22.74 9.06
C GLU A 20 1.12 -23.11 8.92
N ASP A 21 1.84 -22.47 7.99
CA ASP A 21 3.28 -22.65 7.76
C ASP A 21 4.14 -21.72 8.63
N SER A 22 3.53 -21.00 9.58
CA SER A 22 4.19 -19.99 10.43
C SER A 22 4.79 -18.82 9.65
N LEU A 23 4.27 -18.51 8.47
CA LEU A 23 4.67 -17.37 7.66
C LEU A 23 3.73 -16.18 7.93
N LEU A 24 4.33 -14.98 8.02
CA LEU A 24 3.57 -13.75 8.25
C LEU A 24 2.42 -13.62 7.25
N GLU A 25 1.22 -13.35 7.75
CA GLU A 25 0.01 -13.14 6.97
C GLU A 25 -0.49 -11.69 7.06
N GLY A 26 -0.43 -11.12 8.26
CA GLY A 26 -0.94 -9.79 8.55
C GLY A 26 -0.73 -9.41 10.00
N TYR A 27 -1.51 -8.45 10.47
CA TYR A 27 -1.46 -7.95 11.84
C TYR A 27 -2.86 -7.72 12.37
N THR A 28 -3.01 -7.80 13.68
CA THR A 28 -4.23 -7.41 14.39
C THR A 28 -3.91 -6.48 15.56
N ALA A 29 -4.87 -5.65 15.93
CA ALA A 29 -4.81 -4.85 17.15
C ALA A 29 -6.20 -4.63 17.72
N PHE A 30 -6.29 -4.76 19.04
CA PHE A 30 -7.44 -4.29 19.80
C PHE A 30 -7.35 -2.78 19.97
N ILE A 31 -8.42 -2.07 19.58
CA ILE A 31 -8.54 -0.63 19.72
C ILE A 31 -9.59 -0.30 20.77
N PHE A 32 -9.14 0.44 21.78
CA PHE A 32 -10.01 1.13 22.72
C PHE A 32 -9.83 2.64 22.54
N THR A 33 -10.86 3.33 22.07
CA THR A 33 -10.78 4.77 21.83
C THR A 33 -12.07 5.49 22.25
N PRO A 34 -11.98 6.59 23.03
CA PRO A 34 -13.12 7.44 23.29
C PRO A 34 -13.42 8.34 22.09
N ILE A 35 -14.63 8.28 21.58
CA ILE A 35 -15.12 9.12 20.49
C ILE A 35 -16.06 10.16 21.08
N CYS A 36 -15.57 11.40 21.12
CA CYS A 36 -16.31 12.53 21.68
C CYS A 36 -16.98 13.37 20.60
N GLU A 37 -18.22 13.77 20.88
CA GLU A 37 -18.98 14.83 20.24
C GLU A 37 -19.39 15.84 21.33
N GLU A 38 -19.03 17.10 21.15
CA GLU A 38 -19.17 18.15 22.17
C GLU A 38 -18.61 17.69 23.53
N ASP A 39 -19.48 17.58 24.54
CA ASP A 39 -19.16 17.16 25.92
C ASP A 39 -19.45 15.67 26.19
N LYS A 40 -19.97 14.92 25.22
CA LYS A 40 -20.29 13.48 25.36
C LYS A 40 -19.23 12.62 24.69
N CYS A 41 -18.68 11.65 25.42
CA CYS A 41 -17.70 10.69 24.87
C CYS A 41 -18.23 9.26 24.99
N TYR A 42 -18.10 8.49 23.92
CA TYR A 42 -18.48 7.08 23.87
C TYR A 42 -17.25 6.22 23.57
N ALA A 43 -17.04 5.17 24.36
CA ALA A 43 -15.95 4.25 24.11
C ALA A 43 -16.28 3.33 22.93
N VAL A 44 -15.34 3.18 22.01
CA VAL A 44 -15.37 2.17 20.96
C VAL A 44 -14.33 1.12 21.28
N GLU A 45 -14.78 -0.14 21.23
CA GLU A 45 -13.99 -1.36 21.37
C GLU A 45 -14.13 -2.17 20.08
N ILE A 46 -13.01 -2.41 19.40
CA ILE A 46 -12.99 -3.03 18.07
C ILE A 46 -11.63 -3.70 17.82
N ASP A 47 -11.65 -4.89 17.22
CA ASP A 47 -10.44 -5.54 16.74
C ASP A 47 -10.27 -5.22 15.25
N PHE A 48 -9.10 -4.71 14.87
CA PHE A 48 -8.77 -4.47 13.46
C PHE A 48 -7.78 -5.48 12.93
N PHE A 49 -7.87 -5.73 11.63
CA PHE A 49 -7.03 -6.65 10.90
C PHE A 49 -6.48 -5.97 9.64
N TRP A 50 -5.19 -6.14 9.41
CA TRP A 50 -4.48 -5.64 8.24
C TRP A 50 -3.71 -6.76 7.58
N ASP A 51 -3.49 -6.65 6.27
CA ASP A 51 -2.54 -7.50 5.57
C ASP A 51 -1.08 -7.15 5.89
N ALA A 52 -0.15 -7.95 5.36
CA ALA A 52 1.28 -7.79 5.61
C ALA A 52 1.86 -6.42 5.19
N ILE A 53 1.19 -5.62 4.34
CA ILE A 53 1.69 -4.29 3.94
C ILE A 53 0.87 -3.14 4.56
N GLY A 54 -0.03 -3.46 5.49
CA GLY A 54 -0.82 -2.50 6.24
C GLY A 54 -2.10 -2.06 5.54
N ARG A 55 -2.60 -2.83 4.56
CA ARG A 55 -3.94 -2.57 4.00
C ARG A 55 -4.98 -3.15 4.93
N TYR A 56 -6.00 -2.35 5.24
CA TYR A 56 -7.15 -2.81 6.01
C TYR A 56 -7.79 -4.03 5.34
N ASP A 57 -8.03 -5.07 6.13
CA ASP A 57 -8.68 -6.31 5.71
C ASP A 57 -10.12 -6.39 6.25
N HIS A 58 -10.28 -6.42 7.57
CA HIS A 58 -11.58 -6.41 8.23
C HIS A 58 -11.49 -5.90 9.68
N TYR A 59 -12.65 -5.88 10.36
CA TYR A 59 -12.72 -5.68 11.80
C TYR A 59 -13.67 -6.70 12.43
N ASP A 60 -13.48 -6.96 13.70
CA ASP A 60 -14.40 -7.71 14.55
C ASP A 60 -14.94 -6.85 15.69
N THR A 61 -16.18 -7.14 16.09
CA THR A 61 -16.82 -6.49 17.24
C THR A 61 -16.60 -7.30 18.51
N ILE A 62 -16.53 -6.62 19.64
CA ILE A 62 -16.39 -7.27 20.94
C ILE A 62 -17.75 -7.74 21.45
N PRO A 63 -17.92 -9.03 21.83
CA PRO A 63 -19.16 -9.53 22.39
C PRO A 63 -19.60 -8.72 23.62
N GLY A 64 -20.79 -8.11 23.54
CA GLY A 64 -21.34 -7.29 24.62
C GLY A 64 -21.03 -5.79 24.51
N SER A 65 -20.20 -5.37 23.56
CA SER A 65 -19.84 -3.98 23.29
C SER A 65 -20.18 -3.61 21.84
N PRO A 66 -21.48 -3.46 21.47
CA PRO A 66 -21.85 -3.09 20.11
C PRO A 66 -21.38 -1.66 19.80
N LEU A 67 -21.04 -1.40 18.53
CA LEU A 67 -20.80 -0.03 18.07
C LEU A 67 -22.12 0.76 18.14
N THR A 68 -22.06 1.98 18.65
CA THR A 68 -23.22 2.86 18.77
C THR A 68 -23.04 4.16 18.01
N LYS A 69 -24.17 4.66 17.49
CA LYS A 69 -24.34 6.02 16.99
C LYS A 69 -24.44 7.00 18.17
N LEU A 70 -24.62 8.28 17.82
CA LEU A 70 -25.07 9.31 18.74
C LEU A 70 -26.34 8.84 19.47
N GLU A 71 -26.47 9.24 20.74
CA GLU A 71 -27.55 8.81 21.65
C GLU A 71 -27.57 7.30 21.98
N HIS A 72 -26.42 6.61 21.89
CA HIS A 72 -26.26 5.19 22.24
C HIS A 72 -27.09 4.20 21.40
N GLU A 73 -27.57 4.60 20.23
CA GLU A 73 -28.28 3.68 19.34
C GLU A 73 -27.30 2.65 18.74
N PRO A 74 -27.47 1.34 18.96
CA PRO A 74 -26.60 0.34 18.36
C PRO A 74 -26.65 0.38 16.83
N PHE A 75 -25.52 0.07 16.20
CA PHE A 75 -25.45 -0.13 14.76
C PHE A 75 -26.35 -1.31 14.35
N THR A 76 -27.09 -1.10 13.26
CA THR A 76 -27.81 -2.15 12.55
C THR A 76 -26.84 -3.00 11.72
N PRO A 77 -27.22 -4.22 11.31
CA PRO A 77 -26.38 -5.04 10.43
C PRO A 77 -25.91 -4.32 9.16
N GLY A 78 -26.80 -3.54 8.52
CA GLY A 78 -26.44 -2.76 7.33
C GLY A 78 -25.48 -1.59 7.62
N GLU A 79 -25.48 -1.06 8.83
CA GLU A 79 -24.51 -0.04 9.26
C GLU A 79 -23.13 -0.65 9.50
N TYR A 80 -23.04 -1.89 10.00
CA TYR A 80 -21.76 -2.61 10.07
C TYR A 80 -21.18 -2.88 8.66
N GLU A 81 -22.01 -3.29 7.71
CA GLU A 81 -21.60 -3.45 6.31
C GLU A 81 -21.14 -2.11 5.70
N LYS A 82 -21.88 -1.03 5.96
CA LYS A 82 -21.49 0.32 5.51
C LYS A 82 -20.16 0.75 6.14
N LEU A 83 -19.94 0.49 7.43
CA LEU A 83 -18.67 0.79 8.08
C LEU A 83 -17.52 0.03 7.41
N HIS A 84 -17.70 -1.26 7.12
CA HIS A 84 -16.69 -2.04 6.42
C HIS A 84 -16.35 -1.41 5.05
N GLN A 85 -17.34 -1.03 4.26
CA GLN A 85 -17.13 -0.34 2.98
C GLN A 85 -16.37 0.99 3.13
N ILE A 86 -16.71 1.79 4.14
CA ILE A 86 -16.01 3.05 4.43
C ILE A 86 -14.54 2.79 4.76
N LEU A 87 -14.27 1.80 5.61
CA LEU A 87 -12.91 1.46 6.03
C LEU A 87 -12.08 0.81 4.91
N SER A 88 -12.71 0.08 3.99
CA SER A 88 -12.05 -0.48 2.80
C SER A 88 -11.65 0.57 1.76
N GLU A 89 -12.26 1.76 1.78
CA GLU A 89 -11.96 2.83 0.83
C GLU A 89 -10.75 3.66 1.29
N SER A 90 -9.55 3.25 0.87
CA SER A 90 -8.30 3.95 1.21
C SER A 90 -8.18 5.35 0.61
N SER A 91 -8.98 5.68 -0.41
CA SER A 91 -9.03 7.01 -1.05
C SER A 91 -10.23 7.85 -0.61
N SER A 92 -10.78 7.57 0.57
CA SER A 92 -11.94 8.25 1.12
C SER A 92 -11.76 9.77 1.21
N VAL A 93 -12.84 10.50 0.97
CA VAL A 93 -12.88 11.96 1.14
C VAL A 93 -12.56 12.38 2.58
N LEU A 94 -12.78 11.49 3.56
CA LEU A 94 -12.47 11.72 4.98
C LEU A 94 -11.00 12.13 5.20
N ALA A 95 -10.08 11.64 4.37
CA ALA A 95 -8.66 11.98 4.42
C ALA A 95 -8.38 13.50 4.30
N ASN A 96 -9.31 14.24 3.68
CA ASN A 96 -9.14 15.66 3.37
C ASN A 96 -9.80 16.60 4.39
N TYR A 97 -10.46 16.06 5.41
CA TYR A 97 -11.17 16.85 6.41
C TYR A 97 -10.51 16.74 7.78
N LYS A 98 -10.59 17.81 8.56
CA LYS A 98 -10.35 17.75 9.99
C LYS A 98 -11.61 17.30 10.70
N LYS A 99 -11.45 16.72 11.89
CA LYS A 99 -12.58 16.26 12.70
C LYS A 99 -13.61 17.38 12.94
N GLU A 100 -13.15 18.60 13.18
CA GLU A 100 -14.00 19.75 13.49
C GLU A 100 -14.81 20.24 12.29
N ASP A 101 -14.40 19.90 11.06
CA ASP A 101 -15.03 20.38 9.82
C ASP A 101 -16.12 19.44 9.29
N LEU A 102 -16.41 18.33 9.99
CA LEU A 102 -17.30 17.27 9.52
C LEU A 102 -18.79 17.60 9.65
N VAL A 103 -19.11 18.57 10.50
CA VAL A 103 -20.48 19.00 10.80
C VAL A 103 -20.61 20.51 10.58
N GLN A 104 -21.76 20.93 10.08
CA GLN A 104 -22.18 22.33 9.99
C GLN A 104 -23.25 22.60 11.04
N ASP A 105 -23.11 23.70 11.76
CA ASP A 105 -24.12 24.17 12.69
C ASP A 105 -25.36 24.62 11.90
N ILE A 106 -26.50 23.98 12.16
CA ILE A 106 -27.79 24.47 11.70
C ILE A 106 -28.43 25.23 12.86
N GLU A 107 -28.50 26.55 12.74
CA GLU A 107 -29.39 27.37 13.57
C GLU A 107 -30.82 27.21 13.03
N GLU A 108 -31.65 26.40 13.69
CA GLU A 108 -33.09 26.39 13.43
C GLU A 108 -33.76 27.53 14.23
N GLU A 109 -34.36 28.51 13.54
CA GLU A 109 -35.07 29.61 14.18
C GLU A 109 -36.22 29.09 15.07
N GLY A 110 -36.06 29.23 16.39
CA GLY A 110 -37.15 29.01 17.37
C GLY A 110 -37.05 27.76 18.23
N VAL A 111 -35.98 26.96 18.10
CA VAL A 111 -35.67 25.82 18.98
C VAL A 111 -34.33 26.10 19.69
N ASP A 112 -34.30 25.97 21.02
CA ASP A 112 -33.06 26.10 21.82
C ASP A 112 -32.24 24.81 21.67
N GLY A 113 -31.66 24.63 20.49
CA GLY A 113 -30.82 23.49 20.13
C GLY A 113 -30.12 23.74 18.80
N VAL A 114 -28.79 23.87 18.84
CA VAL A 114 -27.97 23.77 17.62
C VAL A 114 -27.85 22.28 17.31
N SER A 115 -28.26 21.86 16.11
CA SER A 115 -27.98 20.49 15.64
C SER A 115 -26.89 20.55 14.58
N GLY A 116 -25.83 19.77 14.78
CA GLY A 116 -24.74 19.64 13.80
C GLY A 116 -25.14 18.67 12.69
N ALA A 117 -25.33 19.18 11.47
CA ALA A 117 -25.58 18.32 10.32
C ALA A 117 -24.27 17.93 9.64
N THR A 118 -24.11 16.64 9.33
CA THR A 118 -22.99 16.18 8.50
C THR A 118 -22.97 16.90 7.16
N ILE A 119 -21.80 17.39 6.76
CA ILE A 119 -21.62 18.08 5.48
C ILE A 119 -21.95 17.17 4.29
N ASN A 120 -22.55 17.71 3.25
CA ASN A 120 -23.06 16.91 2.13
C ASN A 120 -21.97 16.09 1.43
N GLU A 121 -20.76 16.62 1.39
CA GLU A 121 -19.59 16.07 0.73
C GLU A 121 -19.15 14.71 1.29
N ILE A 122 -19.44 14.44 2.58
CA ILE A 122 -19.00 13.21 3.26
C ILE A 122 -20.13 12.25 3.61
N LYS A 123 -21.40 12.60 3.32
CA LYS A 123 -22.58 11.80 3.72
C LYS A 123 -22.54 10.35 3.23
N GLU A 124 -21.99 10.13 2.04
CA GLU A 124 -21.84 8.77 1.49
C GLU A 124 -20.72 7.99 2.18
N SER A 125 -19.71 8.68 2.72
CA SER A 125 -18.54 8.09 3.40
C SER A 125 -18.71 7.98 4.91
N VAL A 126 -19.92 8.20 5.44
CA VAL A 126 -20.22 8.07 6.87
C VAL A 126 -21.59 7.43 7.13
N ILE A 127 -21.76 6.89 8.32
CA ILE A 127 -23.07 6.47 8.83
C ILE A 127 -23.75 7.67 9.48
N SER A 128 -25.03 7.88 9.17
CA SER A 128 -25.82 8.96 9.76
C SER A 128 -25.85 8.80 11.28
N GLY A 129 -25.49 9.86 12.02
CA GLY A 129 -25.35 9.78 13.48
C GLY A 129 -24.11 9.00 13.95
N ALA A 130 -23.10 8.80 13.11
CA ALA A 130 -21.81 8.23 13.52
C ALA A 130 -20.63 8.82 12.73
N VAL A 131 -20.73 10.10 12.36
CA VAL A 131 -19.72 10.79 11.54
C VAL A 131 -18.33 10.76 12.19
N TYR A 132 -18.26 11.06 13.49
CA TYR A 132 -17.00 11.03 14.24
C TYR A 132 -16.43 9.62 14.39
N SER A 133 -17.29 8.62 14.57
CA SER A 133 -16.85 7.21 14.64
C SER A 133 -16.26 6.75 13.31
N CYS A 134 -16.95 7.01 12.20
CA CYS A 134 -16.45 6.68 10.87
C CYS A 134 -15.11 7.37 10.60
N TYR A 135 -15.02 8.67 10.91
CA TYR A 135 -13.79 9.45 10.73
C TYR A 135 -12.62 8.91 11.56
N THR A 136 -12.82 8.69 12.86
CA THR A 136 -11.78 8.23 13.77
C THR A 136 -11.30 6.84 13.40
N LEU A 137 -12.21 5.89 13.13
CA LEU A 137 -11.83 4.53 12.75
C LEU A 137 -11.12 4.48 11.40
N TRP A 138 -11.55 5.29 10.43
CA TRP A 138 -10.88 5.40 9.13
C TRP A 138 -9.43 5.89 9.28
N HIS A 139 -9.20 6.93 10.09
CA HIS A 139 -7.85 7.44 10.35
C HIS A 139 -6.98 6.50 11.17
N ILE A 140 -7.58 5.64 12.01
CA ILE A 140 -6.84 4.59 12.70
C ILE A 140 -6.33 3.56 11.69
N VAL A 141 -7.19 3.05 10.80
CA VAL A 141 -6.81 1.97 9.88
C VAL A 141 -5.88 2.42 8.75
N HIS A 142 -5.97 3.67 8.29
CA HIS A 142 -5.15 4.23 7.20
C HIS A 142 -4.03 5.17 7.66
N GLY A 143 -3.91 5.41 8.97
CA GLY A 143 -2.94 6.34 9.53
C GLY A 143 -1.58 5.73 9.83
N ARG A 144 -0.94 6.22 10.90
CA ARG A 144 0.45 5.86 11.30
C ARG A 144 0.66 4.37 11.60
N VAL A 145 -0.41 3.61 11.84
CA VAL A 145 -0.32 2.16 12.03
C VAL A 145 0.27 1.48 10.79
N VAL A 146 -0.02 1.99 9.60
CA VAL A 146 0.46 1.45 8.32
C VAL A 146 1.98 1.52 8.24
N ASP A 147 2.58 2.65 8.63
CA ASP A 147 4.04 2.82 8.67
C ASP A 147 4.69 1.82 9.64
N THR A 148 4.05 1.58 10.78
CA THR A 148 4.53 0.63 11.80
C THR A 148 4.45 -0.80 11.27
N ILE A 149 3.33 -1.18 10.67
CA ILE A 149 3.13 -2.49 10.02
C ILE A 149 4.20 -2.70 8.95
N GLN A 150 4.40 -1.71 8.06
CA GLN A 150 5.38 -1.79 6.99
C GLN A 150 6.81 -1.95 7.51
N ALA A 151 7.17 -1.28 8.60
CA ALA A 151 8.48 -1.43 9.24
C ALA A 151 8.65 -2.81 9.90
N LEU A 152 7.61 -3.34 10.56
CA LEU A 152 7.62 -4.67 11.16
C LEU A 152 7.71 -5.77 10.11
N THR A 153 6.97 -5.62 9.00
CA THR A 153 7.00 -6.56 7.88
C THR A 153 8.37 -6.61 7.25
N TYR A 154 8.99 -5.45 6.97
CA TYR A 154 10.32 -5.40 6.40
C TYR A 154 11.36 -6.14 7.28
N ARG A 155 11.26 -6.00 8.60
CA ARG A 155 12.13 -6.72 9.57
C ARG A 155 11.87 -8.22 9.64
N SER A 156 10.68 -8.65 9.23
CA SER A 156 10.23 -10.04 9.27
C SER A 156 10.43 -10.76 7.93
N LEU A 157 10.99 -10.08 6.93
CA LEU A 157 11.25 -10.67 5.63
C LEU A 157 12.28 -11.80 5.74
N THR A 158 11.93 -12.90 5.11
CA THR A 158 12.79 -14.06 4.84
C THR A 158 12.48 -14.51 3.42
N ASP A 159 13.30 -15.40 2.85
CA ASP A 159 13.07 -15.93 1.51
C ASP A 159 11.66 -16.53 1.34
N GLN A 160 11.18 -17.30 2.33
CA GLN A 160 9.84 -17.90 2.32
C GLN A 160 8.71 -16.86 2.43
N VAL A 161 8.89 -15.82 3.24
CA VAL A 161 7.90 -14.73 3.36
C VAL A 161 7.84 -13.93 2.07
N VAL A 162 8.99 -13.59 1.47
CA VAL A 162 9.04 -12.89 0.18
C VAL A 162 8.42 -13.74 -0.92
N GLU A 163 8.73 -15.03 -0.99
CA GLU A 163 8.13 -15.97 -1.94
C GLU A 163 6.60 -15.97 -1.81
N LYS A 164 6.07 -16.15 -0.59
CA LYS A 164 4.62 -16.09 -0.31
C LYS A 164 4.02 -14.77 -0.78
N MET A 165 4.67 -13.65 -0.47
CA MET A 165 4.20 -12.31 -0.85
C MET A 165 4.14 -12.11 -2.36
N VAL A 166 5.19 -12.45 -3.11
CA VAL A 166 5.23 -12.25 -4.58
C VAL A 166 4.29 -13.21 -5.31
N ARG A 167 4.05 -14.41 -4.78
CA ARG A 167 3.10 -15.39 -5.34
C ARG A 167 1.64 -14.97 -5.25
N LYS A 168 1.30 -13.97 -4.43
CA LYS A 168 -0.03 -13.34 -4.46
C LYS A 168 -0.27 -12.55 -5.75
N GLU A 169 0.78 -12.27 -6.53
CA GLU A 169 0.74 -11.47 -7.77
C GLU A 169 0.08 -10.08 -7.58
N ASP A 170 0.13 -9.57 -6.35
CA ASP A 170 -0.44 -8.29 -5.98
C ASP A 170 0.56 -7.16 -6.28
N GLN A 171 0.14 -6.19 -7.09
CA GLN A 171 1.02 -5.09 -7.49
C GLN A 171 1.45 -4.21 -6.32
N GLN A 172 0.57 -3.93 -5.36
CA GLN A 172 0.90 -3.06 -4.24
C GLN A 172 1.94 -3.72 -3.34
N ILE A 173 1.84 -5.03 -3.13
CA ILE A 173 2.87 -5.83 -2.45
C ILE A 173 4.19 -5.77 -3.21
N ASN A 174 4.16 -6.01 -4.52
CA ASN A 174 5.36 -5.99 -5.34
C ASN A 174 6.05 -4.60 -5.34
N TYR A 175 5.28 -3.51 -5.34
CA TYR A 175 5.78 -2.14 -5.21
C TYR A 175 6.34 -1.87 -3.81
N TYR A 176 5.64 -2.31 -2.76
CA TYR A 176 6.13 -2.21 -1.38
C TYR A 176 7.52 -2.82 -1.24
N LEU A 177 7.73 -4.04 -1.76
CA LEU A 177 9.01 -4.73 -1.70
C LEU A 177 10.13 -3.92 -2.38
N ILE A 178 9.99 -3.62 -3.68
CA ILE A 178 11.07 -2.91 -4.41
C ILE A 178 11.31 -1.49 -3.90
N ASN A 179 10.31 -0.84 -3.28
CA ASN A 179 10.46 0.50 -2.71
C ASN A 179 11.22 0.49 -1.38
N ASN A 180 11.21 -0.63 -0.65
CA ASN A 180 11.84 -0.76 0.67
C ASN A 180 13.13 -1.59 0.64
N PHE A 181 13.38 -2.36 -0.41
CA PHE A 181 14.60 -3.15 -0.56
C PHE A 181 15.87 -2.29 -0.62
N SER A 182 16.83 -2.64 0.23
CA SER A 182 18.23 -2.21 0.18
C SER A 182 18.98 -2.90 -0.98
N GLU A 183 20.20 -2.46 -1.27
CA GLU A 183 21.03 -3.14 -2.28
C GLU A 183 21.30 -4.62 -1.94
N GLY A 184 21.39 -4.93 -0.64
CA GLY A 184 21.53 -6.30 -0.14
C GLY A 184 20.30 -7.14 -0.45
N ASP A 185 19.11 -6.60 -0.16
CA ASP A 185 17.82 -7.28 -0.38
C ASP A 185 17.59 -7.57 -1.87
N PHE A 186 17.97 -6.65 -2.77
CA PHE A 186 17.89 -6.91 -4.21
C PHE A 186 18.76 -8.09 -4.65
N SER A 187 19.91 -8.28 -3.99
CA SER A 187 20.80 -9.42 -4.27
C SER A 187 20.23 -10.72 -3.68
N GLU A 188 19.75 -10.65 -2.43
CA GLU A 188 19.20 -11.78 -1.68
C GLU A 188 17.95 -12.35 -2.33
N TYR A 189 16.99 -11.48 -2.68
CA TYR A 189 15.69 -11.88 -3.22
C TYR A 189 15.61 -11.81 -4.74
N LEU A 190 16.75 -11.83 -5.44
CA LEU A 190 16.81 -11.67 -6.89
C LEU A 190 15.84 -12.58 -7.66
N PRO A 191 15.71 -13.90 -7.38
CA PRO A 191 14.75 -14.76 -8.08
C PRO A 191 13.31 -14.24 -8.03
N HIS A 192 12.88 -13.78 -6.85
CA HIS A 192 11.53 -13.28 -6.61
C HIS A 192 11.31 -11.96 -7.35
N ILE A 193 12.32 -11.08 -7.39
CA ILE A 193 12.26 -9.81 -8.13
C ILE A 193 12.19 -10.05 -9.65
N LEU A 194 12.93 -11.01 -10.17
CA LEU A 194 12.85 -11.38 -11.59
C LEU A 194 11.48 -11.97 -11.93
N PHE A 195 10.94 -12.81 -11.05
CA PHE A 195 9.56 -13.31 -11.17
C PHE A 195 8.53 -12.17 -11.22
N THR A 196 8.63 -11.17 -10.34
CA THR A 196 7.70 -10.03 -10.36
C THR A 196 7.88 -9.14 -11.59
N ILE A 197 9.09 -9.01 -12.13
CA ILE A 197 9.33 -8.29 -13.40
C ILE A 197 8.64 -9.03 -14.56
N GLU A 198 8.71 -10.36 -14.59
CA GLU A 198 8.10 -11.19 -15.62
C GLU A 198 6.56 -11.13 -15.57
N LYS A 199 5.97 -11.20 -14.37
CA LYS A 199 4.50 -11.20 -14.19
C LYS A 199 3.89 -9.80 -14.09
N GLY A 200 4.71 -8.80 -13.82
CA GLY A 200 4.27 -7.45 -13.51
C GLY A 200 3.53 -6.77 -14.67
N GLN A 201 2.41 -6.11 -14.33
CA GLN A 201 1.62 -5.34 -15.29
C GLN A 201 1.99 -3.85 -15.28
N GLY A 202 1.64 -3.13 -16.36
CA GLY A 202 1.80 -1.68 -16.46
C GLY A 202 3.25 -1.23 -16.30
N TYR A 203 3.50 -0.28 -15.40
CA TYR A 203 4.83 0.31 -15.17
C TYR A 203 5.71 -0.45 -14.18
N TYR A 204 5.26 -1.60 -13.64
CA TYR A 204 5.98 -2.29 -12.57
C TYR A 204 7.41 -2.69 -12.99
N ALA A 205 7.56 -3.40 -14.11
CA ALA A 205 8.87 -3.85 -14.59
C ALA A 205 9.86 -2.69 -14.76
N LYS A 206 9.40 -1.55 -15.31
CA LYS A 206 10.20 -0.33 -15.42
C LYS A 206 10.69 0.14 -14.04
N ASN A 207 9.78 0.26 -13.07
CA ASN A 207 10.10 0.75 -11.73
C ASN A 207 11.05 -0.20 -10.98
N ALA A 208 10.83 -1.51 -11.09
CA ALA A 208 11.72 -2.52 -10.51
C ALA A 208 13.14 -2.39 -11.10
N ILE A 209 13.27 -2.35 -12.42
CA ILE A 209 14.56 -2.22 -13.12
C ILE A 209 15.29 -0.91 -12.76
N GLU A 210 14.58 0.21 -12.65
CA GLU A 210 15.18 1.49 -12.27
C GLU A 210 15.79 1.44 -10.87
N LYS A 211 15.18 0.69 -9.95
CA LYS A 211 15.65 0.50 -8.58
C LYS A 211 16.73 -0.57 -8.42
N MET A 212 16.81 -1.55 -9.33
CA MET A 212 17.85 -2.59 -9.26
C MET A 212 19.27 -1.98 -9.19
N PRO A 213 20.10 -2.37 -8.20
CA PRO A 213 21.49 -1.94 -8.14
C PRO A 213 22.29 -2.39 -9.37
N GLY A 214 23.33 -1.62 -9.73
CA GLY A 214 24.20 -1.97 -10.85
C GLY A 214 24.93 -3.32 -10.65
N SER A 215 25.27 -3.66 -9.40
CA SER A 215 25.84 -4.96 -9.03
C SER A 215 24.90 -6.12 -9.35
N VAL A 216 23.62 -5.97 -9.01
CA VAL A 216 22.58 -6.98 -9.26
C VAL A 216 22.31 -7.14 -10.75
N LEU A 217 22.40 -6.06 -11.54
CA LEU A 217 22.27 -6.14 -12.99
C LEU A 217 23.44 -6.87 -13.66
N LYS A 218 24.63 -6.88 -13.05
CA LYS A 218 25.79 -7.65 -13.53
C LYS A 218 25.74 -9.13 -13.17
N ASP A 219 24.90 -9.50 -12.21
CA ASP A 219 24.75 -10.89 -11.80
C ASP A 219 24.36 -11.77 -13.00
N ASP A 220 24.96 -12.96 -13.08
CA ASP A 220 24.76 -13.89 -14.21
C ASP A 220 23.28 -14.26 -14.36
N ARG A 221 22.53 -14.39 -13.25
CA ARG A 221 21.08 -14.69 -13.29
C ARG A 221 20.30 -13.53 -13.88
N SER A 222 20.63 -12.29 -13.52
CA SER A 222 20.01 -11.10 -14.12
C SER A 222 20.33 -11.00 -15.61
N GLN A 223 21.60 -11.17 -15.98
CA GLN A 223 22.03 -11.12 -17.38
C GLN A 223 21.33 -12.19 -18.23
N GLN A 224 21.21 -13.42 -17.71
CA GLN A 224 20.47 -14.50 -18.36
C GLN A 224 18.99 -14.15 -18.50
N PHE A 225 18.34 -13.74 -17.40
CA PHE A 225 16.92 -13.38 -17.42
C PHE A 225 16.61 -12.31 -18.47
N PHE A 226 17.39 -11.23 -18.51
CA PHE A 226 17.19 -10.17 -19.49
C PHE A 226 17.59 -10.58 -20.90
N THR A 227 18.49 -11.54 -21.08
CA THR A 227 18.77 -12.12 -22.42
C THR A 227 17.52 -12.81 -22.96
N ASP A 228 16.82 -13.55 -22.11
CA ASP A 228 15.67 -14.37 -22.48
C ASP A 228 14.36 -13.57 -22.58
N HIS A 229 14.19 -12.53 -21.75
CA HIS A 229 12.92 -11.81 -21.58
C HIS A 229 12.94 -10.37 -22.13
N PHE A 230 14.03 -9.88 -22.75
CA PHE A 230 14.08 -8.50 -23.23
C PHE A 230 12.91 -8.14 -24.15
N GLU A 231 12.53 -9.04 -25.06
CA GLU A 231 11.45 -8.81 -26.03
C GLU A 231 10.07 -8.74 -25.38
N SER A 232 9.85 -9.46 -24.28
CA SER A 232 8.55 -9.48 -23.59
C SER A 232 8.33 -8.26 -22.70
N LEU A 233 9.41 -7.56 -22.33
CA LEU A 233 9.31 -6.28 -21.62
C LEU A 233 8.61 -5.23 -22.50
N ASN A 234 7.72 -4.46 -21.89
CA ASN A 234 7.15 -3.29 -22.57
C ASN A 234 8.23 -2.25 -22.90
N TYR A 235 7.93 -1.36 -23.84
CA TYR A 235 8.89 -0.37 -24.34
C TYR A 235 9.55 0.47 -23.22
N PHE A 236 8.78 0.86 -22.19
CA PHE A 236 9.32 1.66 -21.09
C PHE A 236 10.30 0.87 -20.22
N ALA A 237 10.01 -0.40 -19.93
CA ALA A 237 10.90 -1.29 -19.21
C ALA A 237 12.18 -1.61 -20.03
N GLN A 238 12.06 -1.80 -21.35
CA GLN A 238 13.22 -1.95 -22.24
C GLN A 238 14.15 -0.74 -22.16
N ILE A 239 13.60 0.49 -22.27
CA ILE A 239 14.40 1.72 -22.19
C ILE A 239 15.06 1.87 -20.80
N ALA A 240 14.32 1.58 -19.72
CA ALA A 240 14.87 1.62 -18.37
C ALA A 240 16.04 0.65 -18.20
N LEU A 241 15.90 -0.59 -18.68
CA LEU A 241 16.96 -1.60 -18.64
C LEU A 241 18.20 -1.15 -19.40
N LEU A 242 18.04 -0.72 -20.66
CA LEU A 242 19.18 -0.31 -21.48
C LEU A 242 19.97 0.83 -20.84
N LYS A 243 19.29 1.84 -20.28
CA LYS A 243 19.93 2.94 -19.54
C LYS A 243 20.67 2.44 -18.31
N LYS A 244 20.08 1.51 -17.57
CA LYS A 244 20.70 0.94 -16.36
C LYS A 244 21.90 0.06 -16.67
N LEU A 245 21.94 -0.57 -17.84
CA LEU A 245 23.05 -1.37 -18.32
C LEU A 245 24.21 -0.54 -18.88
N GLU A 246 23.97 0.69 -19.36
CA GLU A 246 25.00 1.54 -19.99
C GLU A 246 26.28 1.71 -19.16
N PRO A 247 26.22 2.03 -17.85
CA PRO A 247 27.41 2.10 -17.01
C PRO A 247 27.96 0.73 -16.57
N GLN A 248 27.34 -0.38 -16.98
CA GLN A 248 27.67 -1.72 -16.49
C GLN A 248 28.34 -2.57 -17.56
N SER A 249 29.21 -3.49 -17.13
CA SER A 249 29.70 -4.56 -17.99
C SER A 249 28.56 -5.54 -18.26
N ILE A 250 28.23 -5.75 -19.54
CA ILE A 250 27.23 -6.73 -19.96
C ILE A 250 27.87 -7.94 -20.66
N GLY A 251 27.29 -9.12 -20.45
CA GLY A 251 27.77 -10.38 -21.02
C GLY A 251 27.61 -10.45 -22.54
N ASN A 252 28.39 -11.34 -23.18
CA ASN A 252 28.35 -11.51 -24.63
C ASN A 252 27.00 -12.04 -25.14
N GLU A 253 26.32 -12.87 -24.35
CA GLU A 253 24.99 -13.40 -24.69
C GLU A 253 23.95 -12.28 -24.72
N LEU A 254 23.90 -11.45 -23.68
CA LEU A 254 23.02 -10.28 -23.66
C LEU A 254 23.34 -9.32 -24.80
N LYS A 255 24.61 -9.02 -25.08
CA LYS A 255 25.01 -8.21 -26.26
C LYS A 255 24.49 -8.81 -27.57
N THR A 256 24.57 -10.12 -27.70
CA THR A 256 24.11 -10.84 -28.90
C THR A 256 22.58 -10.79 -29.01
N SER A 257 21.86 -10.97 -27.91
CA SER A 257 20.40 -10.83 -27.84
C SER A 257 19.98 -9.40 -28.22
N LEU A 258 20.60 -8.38 -27.61
CA LEU A 258 20.33 -6.96 -27.90
C LEU A 258 20.62 -6.60 -29.36
N ARG A 259 21.69 -7.14 -29.97
CA ARG A 259 21.99 -6.90 -31.38
C ARG A 259 20.86 -7.37 -32.30
N LYS A 260 20.17 -8.46 -31.96
CA LYS A 260 19.02 -8.98 -32.73
C LYS A 260 17.79 -8.05 -32.65
N GLN A 261 17.74 -7.14 -31.67
CA GLN A 261 16.65 -6.18 -31.47
C GLN A 261 16.77 -4.92 -32.33
N LEU A 262 17.92 -4.70 -32.98
CA LEU A 262 18.14 -3.56 -33.84
C LEU A 262 17.23 -3.66 -35.08
N THR A 263 16.63 -2.52 -35.42
CA THR A 263 15.80 -2.36 -36.61
C THR A 263 16.33 -1.23 -37.48
N GLU A 264 15.83 -1.10 -38.70
CA GLU A 264 16.20 0.01 -39.59
C GLU A 264 15.71 1.38 -39.10
N ARG A 265 14.75 1.42 -38.17
CA ARG A 265 14.19 2.66 -37.63
C ARG A 265 15.20 3.38 -36.74
N ASN A 266 15.31 4.69 -36.88
CA ASN A 266 16.00 5.49 -35.88
C ASN A 266 15.12 5.61 -34.62
N SER A 267 15.62 5.15 -33.46
CA SER A 267 14.87 5.19 -32.21
C SER A 267 15.82 5.21 -31.01
N GLN A 268 15.38 5.81 -29.90
CA GLN A 268 16.14 5.83 -28.65
C GLN A 268 16.59 4.43 -28.21
N LYS A 269 15.73 3.41 -28.40
CA LYS A 269 16.08 2.01 -28.10
C LYS A 269 17.30 1.56 -28.91
N ASN A 270 17.32 1.83 -30.22
CA ASN A 270 18.43 1.42 -31.08
C ASN A 270 19.71 2.17 -30.72
N ASP A 271 19.63 3.46 -30.39
CA ASP A 271 20.80 4.25 -29.98
C ASP A 271 21.42 3.68 -28.70
N LEU A 272 20.60 3.38 -27.69
CA LEU A 272 21.06 2.76 -26.45
C LEU A 272 21.67 1.37 -26.66
N ILE A 273 21.04 0.55 -27.53
CA ILE A 273 21.59 -0.78 -27.87
C ILE A 273 22.97 -0.62 -28.53
N ARG A 274 23.12 0.29 -29.51
CA ARG A 274 24.38 0.51 -30.22
C ARG A 274 25.52 0.92 -29.27
N VAL A 275 25.23 1.81 -28.32
CA VAL A 275 26.17 2.19 -27.25
C VAL A 275 26.63 0.95 -26.46
N LEU A 276 25.68 0.12 -25.99
CA LEU A 276 25.96 -1.07 -25.19
C LEU A 276 26.79 -2.15 -25.92
N ILE A 277 26.58 -2.30 -27.23
CA ILE A 277 27.28 -3.32 -28.03
C ILE A 277 28.52 -2.77 -28.75
N GLY A 278 28.86 -1.49 -28.58
CA GLY A 278 30.04 -0.85 -29.15
C GLY A 278 29.98 -0.66 -30.67
N ILE A 279 28.79 -0.38 -31.22
CA ILE A 279 28.62 0.00 -32.64
C ILE A 279 28.50 1.53 -32.70
N GLU A 280 29.41 2.20 -33.40
CA GLU A 280 29.33 3.66 -33.62
C GLU A 280 28.10 4.00 -34.48
N ASN A 281 27.44 5.13 -34.17
CA ASN A 281 26.33 5.65 -34.98
C ASN A 281 26.91 6.23 -36.28
N ASN A 282 26.64 5.58 -37.42
CA ASN A 282 26.84 6.15 -38.76
C ASN A 282 25.69 7.10 -39.11
#